data_AF-A0A3N5SUB5-F1
#
_entry.id   AF-A0A3N5SUB5-F1
#
_cell.length_a   1.000
_cell.length_b   1.000
_cell.length_c   1.000
_cell.angle_alpha   90.00
_cell.angle_beta   90.00
_cell.angle_gamma   90.00
#
_symmetry.space_group_name_H-M   'P 1'
#
loop_
_entity.id
_entity.type
_entity.pdbx_description
1 polymer ?
#
loop_
_entity_poly.entity_id
_entity_poly.type
_entity_poly.pdbx_seq_one_letter_code
_entity_poly.pdbx_strand_id
1 'polypeptide(L)' 'MTSVETVRELWSKTYNTEGKPDWSHILPYYDHEIRFRDSVQELRGIEEFTAMTERLTKRSKDLSMK' A
#
# COMPACT_ATOMS: atom_id res chain seq x y z
N MET A 1 9.89 18.19 4.18
CA MET A 1 8.95 18.19 5.31
C MET A 1 7.64 17.61 4.79
N THR A 2 7.31 16.37 5.15
CA THR A 2 6.10 15.69 4.69
C THR A 2 4.94 16.15 5.56
N SER A 3 3.94 16.86 5.01
CA SER A 3 2.77 17.27 5.79
C SER A 3 1.76 16.11 5.89
N VAL A 4 0.93 16.14 6.93
CA VAL A 4 -0.18 15.19 7.09
C VAL A 4 -1.11 15.23 5.88
N GLU A 5 -1.28 16.39 5.25
CA GLU A 5 -2.13 16.53 4.05
C GLU A 5 -1.53 15.79 2.86
N THR A 6 -0.21 15.83 2.66
CA THR A 6 0.47 15.10 1.58
C THR A 6 0.28 13.59 1.76
N VAL A 7 0.44 13.07 2.98
CA VAL A 7 0.22 11.65 3.27
C VAL A 7 -1.23 11.29 3.00
N ARG A 8 -2.19 12.09 3.48
CA ARG A 8 -3.62 11.85 3.27
C ARG A 8 -3.99 11.84 1.79
N GLU A 9 -3.46 12.78 1.01
CA GLU A 9 -3.73 12.87 -0.43
C GLU A 9 -3.19 11.64 -1.17
N LEU A 10 -1.95 11.23 -0.89
CA LEU A 10 -1.34 10.05 -1.49
C LEU A 10 -2.14 8.78 -1.18
N TRP A 11 -2.55 8.59 0.08
CA TRP A 11 -3.31 7.41 0.52
C TRP A 11 -4.76 7.41 0.02
N SER A 12 -5.38 8.58 -0.20
CA SER A 12 -6.73 8.65 -0.79
C SER A 12 -6.81 8.10 -2.20
N LYS A 13 -5.68 8.05 -2.92
CA LYS A 13 -5.59 7.56 -4.30
C LYS A 13 -5.37 6.05 -4.40
N THR A 14 -5.15 5.37 -3.27
CA THR A 14 -4.89 3.92 -3.24
C THR A 14 -6.10 3.12 -3.68
N TYR A 15 -7.32 3.54 -3.36
CA TYR A 15 -8.53 2.86 -3.85
C TYR A 15 -9.05 3.57 -5.09
N ASN A 16 -9.01 2.89 -6.24
CA ASN A 16 -9.58 3.43 -7.47
C ASN A 16 -11.13 3.33 -7.48
N THR A 17 -11.77 3.94 -8.48
CA THR A 17 -13.24 3.92 -8.66
C THR A 17 -13.83 2.52 -8.80
N GLU A 18 -13.01 1.50 -9.12
CA GLU A 18 -13.42 0.09 -9.17
C GLU A 18 -13.24 -0.63 -7.81
N GLY A 19 -12.83 0.08 -6.76
CA GLY A 19 -12.59 -0.48 -5.43
C GLY A 19 -11.32 -1.32 -5.32
N LYS A 20 -10.49 -1.35 -6.36
CA LYS A 20 -9.24 -2.12 -6.37
C LYS A 20 -8.11 -1.24 -5.82
N PRO A 21 -7.31 -1.76 -4.87
CA PRO A 21 -6.21 -0.99 -4.35
C PRO A 21 -5.05 -1.01 -5.36
N ASP A 22 -4.55 0.16 -5.76
CA ASP A 22 -3.30 0.36 -6.49
C ASP A 22 -2.29 1.05 -5.58
N TRP A 23 -1.17 0.38 -5.33
CA TRP A 23 -0.11 0.87 -4.43
C TRP A 23 1.06 1.48 -5.22
N SER A 24 1.09 1.33 -6.55
CA SER A 24 2.23 1.67 -7.39
C SER A 24 2.64 3.13 -7.30
N HIS A 25 1.68 4.05 -7.09
CA HIS A 25 1.95 5.47 -6.95
C HIS A 25 2.55 5.85 -5.60
N ILE A 26 2.36 5.05 -4.54
CA ILE A 26 2.95 5.33 -3.22
C ILE A 26 4.27 4.60 -2.97
N LEU A 27 4.52 3.47 -3.63
CA LEU A 27 5.75 2.67 -3.46
C LEU A 27 7.05 3.48 -3.60
N PRO A 28 7.21 4.41 -4.55
CA PRO A 28 8.44 5.19 -4.70
C PRO A 28 8.76 6.13 -3.52
N TYR A 29 7.79 6.38 -2.63
CA TYR A 29 8.00 7.23 -1.45
C TYR A 29 8.44 6.45 -0.22
N TYR A 30 8.50 5.12 -0.29
CA TYR A 30 8.97 4.28 0.79
C TYR A 30 10.49 4.11 0.73
N ASP A 31 11.09 3.94 1.92
CA ASP A 31 12.50 3.64 2.06
C ASP A 31 12.82 2.23 1.52
N HIS A 32 13.97 2.07 0.87
CA HIS A 32 14.43 0.78 0.37
C HIS A 32 14.58 -0.27 1.48
N GLU A 33 14.89 0.14 2.71
CA GLU A 33 15.02 -0.70 3.91
C GLU A 33 13.76 -0.70 4.79
N ILE A 34 12.59 -0.39 4.23
CA ILE A 34 11.31 -0.40 4.96
C ILE A 34 11.14 -1.66 5.81
N ARG A 35 10.74 -1.46 7.07
CA ARG A 35 10.33 -2.53 7.98
C ARG A 35 8.83 -2.46 8.17
N PHE A 36 8.13 -3.38 7.52
CA PHE A 36 6.70 -3.53 7.69
C PHE A 36 6.42 -4.64 8.71
N ARG A 37 5.58 -4.37 9.69
CA ARG A 37 5.17 -5.36 10.68
C ARG A 37 3.70 -5.18 11.01
N ASP A 38 2.93 -6.25 10.84
CA ASP A 38 1.56 -6.36 11.34
C ASP A 38 1.45 -7.55 12.31
N SER A 39 0.24 -7.94 12.68
CA SER A 39 0.00 -9.10 13.56
C SER A 39 0.20 -10.46 12.89
N VAL A 40 0.37 -10.50 11.57
CA VAL A 40 0.45 -11.70 10.73
C VAL A 40 1.88 -11.93 10.22
N GLN A 41 2.59 -10.87 9.87
CA GLN A 41 3.89 -10.94 9.19
C GLN A 41 4.82 -9.77 9.54
N GLU A 42 6.11 -10.00 9.37
CA GLU A 42 7.16 -8.98 9.34
C GLU A 42 7.88 -9.10 7.99
N LEU A 43 8.02 -7.98 7.28
CA LEU A 43 8.69 -7.89 5.97
C LEU A 43 9.80 -6.87 6.04
N ARG A 44 10.89 -7.12 5.33
CA ARG A 44 12.06 -6.24 5.30
C ARG A 44 12.45 -5.94 3.86
N GLY A 45 12.54 -4.65 3.59
CA GLY A 45 12.93 -4.15 2.28
C GLY A 45 11.77 -3.96 1.31
N ILE A 46 12.01 -3.11 0.33
CA ILE A 46 10.99 -2.67 -0.63
C ILE A 46 10.50 -3.81 -1.53
N GLU A 47 11.34 -4.82 -1.81
CA GLU A 47 10.98 -5.97 -2.66
C GLU A 47 9.88 -6.82 -2.02
N GLU A 48 10.08 -7.24 -0.76
CA GLU A 48 9.08 -8.03 -0.02
C GLU A 48 7.79 -7.24 0.21
N PHE A 49 7.92 -5.95 0.51
CA PHE A 49 6.79 -5.05 0.69
C PHE A 49 5.98 -4.88 -0.61
N THR A 50 6.65 -4.62 -1.73
CA THR A 50 6.02 -4.50 -3.06
C THR A 50 5.27 -5.78 -3.41
N ALA A 51 5.91 -6.93 -3.29
CA ALA A 51 5.29 -8.22 -3.57
C ALA A 51 4.05 -8.47 -2.68
N MET A 52 4.07 -8.02 -1.42
CA MET A 52 2.92 -8.09 -0.53
C MET A 52 1.76 -7.21 -1.01
N THR A 53 2.03 -5.96 -1.42
CA THR A 53 1.00 -5.06 -1.95
C THR A 53 0.34 -5.61 -3.22
N GLU A 54 1.11 -6.20 -4.13
CA GLU A 54 0.57 -6.85 -5.35
C GLU A 54 -0.34 -8.04 -5.02
N ARG A 55 0.04 -8.87 -4.04
CA ARG A 55 -0.81 -9.97 -3.56
C ARG A 55 -2.12 -9.46 -2.99
N LEU A 56 -2.10 -8.34 -2.25
CA LEU A 56 -3.31 -7.69 -1.72
C LEU A 56 -4.19 -7.18 -2.87
N THR A 57 -3.64 -6.45 -3.84
CA THR A 57 -4.37 -5.97 -5.03
C THR A 57 -5.05 -7.10 -5.79
N LYS A 58 -4.35 -8.23 -5.97
CA LYS A 58 -4.92 -9.41 -6.65
C LYS A 58 -6.05 -10.06 -5.85
N ARG A 59 -5.97 -10.06 -4.51
CA ARG A 59 -6.98 -10.65 -3.61
C ARG A 59 -8.20 -9.76 -3.39
N SER A 60 -8.04 -8.43 -3.46
CA SER A 60 -9.10 -7.46 -3.15
C SER A 60 -10.24 -7.36 -4.18
N LYS A 61 -10.34 -8.27 -5.15
CA LYS A 61 -11.41 -8.28 -6.17
C LYS A 61 -12.84 -8.39 -5.60
N ASP A 62 -12.99 -8.79 -4.34
CA ASP A 62 -14.29 -8.99 -3.68
C ASP A 62 -14.50 -8.12 -2.42
N LEU A 63 -13.73 -7.03 -2.24
CA LEU A 63 -13.93 -6.18 -1.07
C LEU A 63 -15.10 -5.20 -1.29
N SER A 64 -16.35 -5.70 -1.21
CA SER A 64 -17.49 -4.78 -1.08
C SER A 64 -17.46 -4.18 0.33
N MET A 65 -17.06 -2.91 0.46
CA MET A 65 -17.35 -2.14 1.67
C MET A 65 -18.87 -1.92 1.71
N LYS A 66 -19.55 -2.58 2.66
CA LYS A 66 -20.93 -2.27 3.04
C LYS A 66 -20.97 -1.07 3.97
#